data_AF-A0A9E2LZQ4-F1
#
_entry.id   AF-A0A9E2LZQ4-F1
#
_cell.length_a   1.000
_cell.length_b   1.000
_cell.length_c   1.000
_cell.angle_alpha   90.00
_cell.angle_beta   90.00
_cell.angle_gamma   90.00
#
_symmetry.space_group_name_H-M   'P 1'
#
loop_
_entity.id
_entity.type
_entity.pdbx_description
1 polymer ?
#
loop_
_entity_poly.entity_id
_entity_poly.type
_entity_poly.pdbx_seq_one_letter_code
_entity_poly.pdbx_strand_id
1 'polypeptide(L)'
;MINSLLKRLTPLLILLAVLIIFNGCQKESPVTIPNQQQQVFDLAKPSAALKAVMEVQNKHTDRLLNVNDVIGTATSVSADSKLVIKILTKSDRAKGLPSMIDGVPVVVDNIGEVRTLALTARYTRPVPIGVSIGNINECASGTLGCAIEKSGTRYILSNNHVMAQPSLTQLTMFYPVSMCRLLHNKI
;
A
#
# COMPACT_ATOMS: atom_id res chain seq x y z
N MET A 1 38.30 11.77 -59.09
CA MET A 1 37.83 10.41 -58.75
C MET A 1 37.08 10.31 -57.41
N ILE A 2 37.32 11.18 -56.42
CA ILE A 2 36.68 11.14 -55.08
C ILE A 2 35.15 11.34 -55.08
N ASN A 3 34.60 12.25 -55.88
CA ASN A 3 33.15 12.54 -55.88
C ASN A 3 32.27 11.43 -56.47
N SER A 4 32.82 10.53 -57.29
CA SER A 4 32.11 9.37 -57.84
C SER A 4 31.99 8.25 -56.80
N LEU A 5 33.04 8.06 -56.00
CA LEU A 5 33.05 7.08 -54.91
C LEU A 5 32.06 7.48 -53.80
N LEU A 6 32.03 8.76 -53.43
CA LEU A 6 31.15 9.25 -52.36
C LEU A 6 29.67 9.10 -52.72
N LYS A 7 29.29 9.33 -53.99
CA LYS A 7 27.91 9.14 -54.48
C LYS A 7 27.47 7.67 -54.55
N ARG A 8 28.42 6.74 -54.62
CA ARG A 8 28.13 5.28 -54.59
C ARG A 8 28.05 4.74 -53.16
N LEU A 9 28.71 5.39 -52.20
CA LEU A 9 28.70 5.01 -50.78
C LEU A 9 27.52 5.59 -49.99
N THR A 10 26.94 6.72 -50.42
CA THR A 10 25.76 7.33 -49.78
C THR A 10 24.54 6.40 -49.68
N PRO A 11 24.10 5.64 -50.72
CA PRO A 11 22.96 4.74 -50.56
C PRO A 11 23.26 3.58 -49.60
N LEU A 12 24.51 3.12 -49.53
CA LEU A 12 24.94 2.06 -48.61
C LEU A 12 24.90 2.54 -47.15
N LEU A 13 25.37 3.76 -46.89
CA LEU A 13 25.32 4.38 -45.55
C LEU A 13 23.88 4.63 -45.08
N ILE A 14 22.99 5.04 -45.99
CA ILE A 14 21.56 5.22 -45.69
C ILE A 14 20.92 3.86 -45.35
N LEU A 15 21.21 2.81 -46.13
CA LEU A 15 20.72 1.47 -45.87
C LEU A 15 21.20 0.92 -44.51
N LEU A 16 22.47 1.17 -44.18
CA LEU A 16 23.06 0.77 -42.89
C LEU A 16 22.41 1.52 -41.71
N ALA A 17 22.15 2.83 -41.87
CA ALA A 17 21.47 3.62 -40.85
C ALA A 17 20.01 3.15 -40.62
N VAL A 18 19.28 2.81 -41.70
CA VAL A 18 17.93 2.26 -41.62
C VAL A 18 17.92 0.90 -40.91
N LEU A 19 18.90 0.03 -41.20
CA LEU A 19 19.04 -1.27 -40.53
C LEU A 19 19.29 -1.13 -39.01
N ILE A 20 20.01 -0.10 -38.57
CA ILE A 20 20.25 0.17 -37.14
C ILE A 20 18.97 0.66 -36.45
N ILE A 21 18.18 1.51 -37.11
CA ILE A 21 16.94 2.05 -36.55
C ILE A 21 15.87 0.96 -36.38
N PHE A 22 15.75 0.02 -37.34
CA PHE A 22 14.77 -1.07 -37.26
C PHE A 22 15.21 -2.26 -36.39
N ASN A 23 16.52 -2.46 -36.16
CA ASN A 23 17.02 -3.48 -35.22
C ASN A 23 17.26 -2.93 -33.80
N GLY A 24 16.89 -1.68 -33.53
CA GLY A 24 16.79 -1.11 -32.19
C GLY A 24 15.65 -1.73 -31.40
N CYS A 25 15.72 -3.03 -31.12
CA CYS A 25 14.88 -3.69 -30.12
C CYS A 25 15.24 -3.13 -28.75
N GLN A 26 14.57 -2.06 -28.32
CA GLN A 26 14.49 -1.76 -26.92
C GLN A 26 13.69 -2.90 -26.28
N LYS A 27 14.37 -3.86 -25.65
CA LYS A 27 13.70 -4.84 -24.80
C LYS A 27 13.08 -4.05 -23.65
N GLU A 28 11.79 -3.78 -23.74
CA GLU A 28 11.00 -3.45 -22.56
C GLU A 28 11.26 -4.57 -21.56
N SER A 29 11.98 -4.24 -20.49
CA SER A 29 12.13 -5.18 -19.39
C SER A 29 10.74 -5.31 -18.79
N PRO A 30 10.10 -6.49 -18.80
CA PRO A 30 8.86 -6.66 -18.09
C PRO A 30 9.13 -6.27 -16.64
N VAL A 31 8.35 -5.32 -16.12
CA VAL A 31 8.35 -4.98 -14.70
C VAL A 31 8.30 -6.30 -13.95
N THR A 32 9.26 -6.52 -13.04
CA THR A 32 9.40 -7.74 -12.26
C THR A 32 8.24 -7.84 -11.26
N ILE A 33 7.04 -8.07 -11.77
CA ILE A 33 5.89 -8.50 -10.99
C ILE A 33 5.99 -10.02 -11.03
N PRO A 34 6.07 -10.70 -9.88
CA PRO A 34 6.09 -12.16 -9.86
C PRO A 34 4.83 -12.65 -10.59
N ASN A 35 5.04 -13.33 -11.72
CA ASN A 35 3.99 -14.03 -12.45
C ASN A 35 3.67 -15.33 -11.68
N GLN A 36 3.16 -15.17 -10.46
CA GLN A 36 2.43 -16.26 -9.83
C GLN A 36 0.97 -16.06 -10.20
N GLN A 37 0.38 -17.10 -10.78
CA GLN A 37 -1.07 -17.26 -10.88
C GLN A 37 -1.63 -17.40 -9.45
N GLN A 38 -1.52 -16.36 -8.64
CA GLN A 38 -2.27 -16.24 -7.40
C GLN A 38 -3.70 -15.92 -7.82
N GLN A 39 -4.67 -16.69 -7.32
CA GLN A 39 -6.07 -16.33 -7.47
C GLN A 39 -6.25 -14.92 -6.89
N VAL A 40 -6.39 -13.94 -7.79
CA VAL A 40 -6.62 -12.55 -7.42
C VAL A 40 -8.05 -12.47 -6.94
N PHE A 41 -8.25 -12.49 -5.62
CA PHE A 41 -9.54 -12.12 -5.04
C PHE A 41 -9.72 -10.62 -5.29
N ASP A 42 -10.68 -10.27 -6.14
CA ASP A 42 -11.09 -8.88 -6.30
C ASP A 42 -11.74 -8.40 -5.00
N LEU A 43 -10.96 -7.73 -4.16
CA LEU A 43 -11.41 -7.18 -2.89
C LEU A 43 -12.43 -6.05 -3.08
N ALA A 44 -12.51 -5.43 -4.27
CA ALA A 44 -13.53 -4.44 -4.58
C ALA A 44 -14.89 -5.09 -4.89
N LYS A 45 -14.91 -6.37 -5.29
CA LYS A 45 -16.12 -7.17 -5.52
C LYS A 45 -15.96 -8.57 -4.92
N PRO A 46 -16.00 -8.69 -3.57
CA PRO A 46 -15.81 -9.98 -2.93
C PRO A 46 -16.95 -10.92 -3.31
N SER A 47 -16.59 -12.17 -3.65
CA SER A 47 -17.55 -13.22 -3.99
C SER A 47 -18.49 -13.48 -2.80
N ALA A 48 -19.69 -14.00 -3.08
CA ALA A 48 -20.64 -14.36 -2.02
C ALA A 48 -20.02 -15.34 -1.00
N ALA A 49 -19.20 -16.28 -1.46
CA ALA A 49 -18.47 -17.21 -0.60
C ALA A 49 -17.46 -16.51 0.32
N LEU A 50 -16.69 -15.53 -0.20
CA LEU A 50 -15.76 -14.76 0.62
C LEU A 50 -16.50 -13.93 1.68
N LYS A 51 -17.61 -13.28 1.31
CA LYS A 51 -18.46 -12.53 2.25
C LYS A 51 -18.99 -13.42 3.36
N ALA A 52 -19.50 -14.60 3.03
CA ALA A 52 -20.02 -15.54 4.02
C ALA A 52 -18.93 -15.97 5.03
N VAL A 53 -17.70 -16.22 4.57
CA VAL A 53 -16.59 -16.54 5.48
C VAL A 53 -16.20 -15.34 6.35
N MET A 54 -16.17 -14.13 5.78
CA MET A 54 -15.92 -12.90 6.55
C MET A 54 -17.00 -12.67 7.62
N GLU A 55 -18.26 -12.94 7.32
CA GLU A 55 -19.36 -12.86 8.29
C GLU A 55 -19.18 -13.86 9.43
N VAL A 56 -18.84 -15.12 9.11
CA VAL A 56 -18.52 -16.13 10.14
C VAL A 56 -17.34 -15.69 10.99
N GLN A 57 -16.25 -15.22 10.38
CA GLN A 57 -15.09 -14.72 11.12
C GLN A 57 -15.48 -13.57 12.03
N ASN A 58 -16.16 -12.54 11.52
CA ASN A 58 -16.59 -11.37 12.29
C ASN A 58 -17.49 -11.73 13.47
N LYS A 59 -18.42 -12.66 13.27
CA LYS A 59 -19.33 -13.17 14.32
C LYS A 59 -18.59 -13.81 15.50
N HIS A 60 -17.46 -14.48 15.24
CA HIS A 60 -16.70 -15.21 16.27
C HIS A 60 -15.45 -14.48 16.77
N THR A 61 -15.07 -13.35 16.15
CA THR A 61 -13.87 -12.55 16.48
C THR A 61 -13.75 -12.28 17.97
N ASP A 62 -14.78 -11.71 18.60
CA ASP A 62 -14.72 -11.28 20.00
C ASP A 62 -14.46 -12.44 20.96
N ARG A 63 -15.13 -13.58 20.72
CA ARG A 63 -14.90 -14.80 21.51
C ARG A 63 -13.48 -15.32 21.34
N LEU A 64 -12.95 -15.31 20.11
CA LEU A 64 -11.61 -15.78 19.81
C LEU A 64 -10.54 -14.88 20.44
N LEU A 65 -10.74 -13.55 20.40
CA LEU A 65 -9.85 -12.57 21.03
C LEU A 65 -9.83 -12.66 22.56
N ASN A 66 -10.89 -13.21 23.17
CA ASN A 66 -10.92 -13.50 24.61
C ASN A 66 -10.13 -14.76 25.01
N VAL A 67 -9.69 -15.57 24.04
CA VAL A 67 -8.83 -16.73 24.33
C VAL A 67 -7.41 -16.23 24.60
N ASN A 68 -6.82 -16.68 25.71
CA ASN A 68 -5.44 -16.32 26.04
C ASN A 68 -4.49 -16.70 24.89
N ASP A 69 -3.52 -15.82 24.63
CA ASP A 69 -2.52 -15.94 23.56
C ASP A 69 -3.03 -15.67 22.13
N VAL A 70 -4.34 -15.50 21.90
CA VAL A 70 -4.89 -15.03 20.62
C VAL A 70 -4.82 -13.51 20.52
N ILE A 71 -4.41 -13.00 19.36
CA ILE A 71 -4.23 -11.55 19.10
C ILE A 71 -4.94 -11.04 17.86
N GLY A 72 -5.50 -11.94 17.06
CA GLY A 72 -6.19 -11.55 15.84
C GLY A 72 -6.91 -12.69 15.18
N THR A 73 -7.85 -12.33 14.32
CA THR A 73 -8.55 -13.24 13.42
C THR A 73 -8.55 -12.63 12.03
N ALA A 74 -8.46 -13.47 11.00
CA ALA A 74 -8.51 -13.03 9.62
C ALA A 74 -9.23 -14.04 8.75
N THR A 75 -9.79 -13.57 7.64
CA THR A 75 -10.18 -14.44 6.52
C THR A 75 -8.99 -14.58 5.58
N SER A 76 -8.63 -15.82 5.22
CA SER A 76 -7.45 -16.09 4.40
C SER A 76 -7.69 -17.25 3.44
N VAL A 77 -6.69 -17.57 2.63
CA VAL A 77 -6.68 -18.67 1.67
C VAL A 77 -5.55 -19.61 2.07
N SER A 78 -5.86 -20.90 2.24
CA SER A 78 -4.88 -21.94 2.51
C SER A 78 -3.99 -22.20 1.28
N ALA A 79 -2.88 -22.92 1.48
CA ALA A 79 -2.02 -23.42 0.39
C ALA A 79 -2.81 -24.21 -0.67
N ASP A 80 -3.88 -24.91 -0.25
CA ASP A 80 -4.78 -25.66 -1.14
C ASP A 80 -5.85 -24.79 -1.83
N SER A 81 -5.70 -23.45 -1.83
CA SER A 81 -6.65 -22.51 -2.44
C SER A 81 -8.07 -22.55 -1.87
N LYS A 82 -8.22 -22.93 -0.59
CA LYS A 82 -9.50 -22.95 0.13
C LYS A 82 -9.61 -21.75 1.07
N LEU A 83 -10.79 -21.17 1.19
CA LEU A 83 -11.08 -20.13 2.19
C LEU A 83 -11.01 -20.72 3.60
N VAL A 84 -10.30 -20.03 4.49
CA VAL A 84 -10.07 -20.43 5.88
C VAL A 84 -10.26 -19.23 6.81
N ILE A 85 -10.55 -19.51 8.07
CA ILE A 85 -10.40 -18.55 9.16
C ILE A 85 -9.01 -18.73 9.75
N LYS A 86 -8.20 -17.69 9.72
CA LYS A 86 -6.88 -17.68 10.35
C LYS A 86 -6.97 -17.11 11.76
N ILE A 87 -6.48 -17.84 12.74
CA ILE A 87 -6.31 -17.36 14.13
C ILE A 87 -4.85 -16.99 14.31
N LEU A 88 -4.59 -15.74 14.67
CA LEU A 88 -3.25 -15.21 14.91
C LEU A 88 -2.93 -15.30 16.41
N THR A 89 -1.79 -15.88 16.73
CA THR A 89 -1.36 -16.14 18.12
C THR A 89 -0.02 -15.49 18.43
N LYS A 90 0.21 -15.15 19.70
CA LYS A 90 1.48 -14.60 20.20
C LYS A 90 2.57 -15.67 20.32
N SER A 91 2.16 -16.91 20.56
CA SER A 91 3.05 -18.07 20.74
C SER A 91 2.31 -19.38 20.46
N ASP A 92 3.00 -20.51 20.56
CA ASP A 92 2.39 -21.84 20.39
C ASP A 92 1.63 -22.31 21.66
N ARG A 93 1.38 -21.41 22.62
CA ARG A 93 0.73 -21.75 23.90
C ARG A 93 -0.78 -21.63 23.88
N ALA A 94 -1.38 -21.09 22.82
CA ALA A 94 -2.83 -21.06 22.67
C ALA A 94 -3.39 -22.49 22.70
N LYS A 95 -4.34 -22.76 23.61
CA LYS A 95 -4.97 -24.07 23.78
C LYS A 95 -6.46 -24.00 23.50
N GLY A 96 -7.04 -25.11 23.06
CA GLY A 96 -8.48 -25.24 22.84
C GLY A 96 -9.00 -24.45 21.64
N LEU A 97 -8.13 -24.12 20.67
CA LEU A 97 -8.53 -23.47 19.43
C LEU A 97 -9.29 -24.47 18.54
N PRO A 98 -10.43 -24.08 17.95
CA PRO A 98 -11.19 -24.96 17.08
C PRO A 98 -10.46 -25.19 15.76
N SER A 99 -10.56 -26.39 15.21
CA SER A 99 -10.11 -26.69 13.84
C SER A 99 -11.13 -26.27 12.78
N MET A 100 -12.35 -25.92 13.19
CA MET A 100 -13.45 -25.53 12.32
C MET A 100 -14.44 -24.61 13.06
N ILE A 101 -14.97 -23.57 12.38
CA ILE A 101 -15.96 -22.63 12.92
C ILE A 101 -17.08 -22.48 11.90
N ASP A 102 -18.32 -22.79 12.29
CA ASP A 102 -19.52 -22.76 11.42
C ASP A 102 -19.27 -23.42 10.04
N GLY A 103 -18.54 -24.54 10.01
CA GLY A 103 -18.20 -25.28 8.78
C GLY A 103 -16.98 -24.76 8.00
N VAL A 104 -16.39 -23.63 8.43
CA VAL A 104 -15.19 -23.07 7.81
C VAL A 104 -13.93 -23.63 8.49
N PRO A 105 -12.98 -24.20 7.73
CA PRO A 105 -11.71 -24.68 8.29
C PRO A 105 -10.89 -23.54 8.93
N VAL A 106 -10.23 -23.85 10.03
CA VAL A 106 -9.37 -22.92 10.78
C VAL A 106 -7.91 -23.27 10.60
N VAL A 107 -7.07 -22.25 10.41
CA VAL A 107 -5.61 -22.35 10.43
C VAL A 107 -5.08 -21.45 11.55
N VAL A 108 -4.21 -22.00 12.40
CA VAL A 108 -3.54 -21.22 13.44
C VAL A 108 -2.18 -20.76 12.92
N ASP A 109 -1.87 -19.49 13.10
CA ASP A 109 -0.62 -18.87 12.66
C ASP A 109 0.01 -18.15 13.86
N ASN A 110 1.23 -18.53 14.23
CA ASN A 110 1.99 -17.90 15.30
C ASN A 110 2.84 -16.77 14.72
N ILE A 111 2.41 -15.54 14.96
CA ILE A 111 3.05 -14.34 14.42
C ILE A 111 3.92 -13.62 15.47
N GLY A 112 4.04 -14.20 16.67
CA GLY A 112 4.72 -13.56 17.77
C GLY A 112 3.92 -12.42 18.40
N GLU A 113 4.54 -11.74 19.37
CA GLU A 113 3.93 -10.59 20.02
C GLU A 113 3.94 -9.36 19.11
N VAL A 114 2.76 -8.82 18.83
CA VAL A 114 2.61 -7.54 18.11
C VAL A 114 2.95 -6.41 19.07
N ARG A 115 4.05 -5.71 18.78
CA ARG A 115 4.50 -4.52 19.52
C ARG A 115 4.44 -3.28 18.63
N THR A 116 4.01 -2.17 19.20
CA THR A 116 4.12 -0.88 18.53
C THR A 116 5.58 -0.47 18.46
N LEU A 117 6.02 -0.05 17.27
CA LEU A 117 7.31 0.60 17.11
C LEU A 117 7.06 2.10 17.23
N ALA A 118 7.37 2.66 18.40
CA ALA A 118 7.31 4.11 18.60
C ALA A 118 8.68 4.70 18.26
N LEU A 119 8.70 5.66 17.33
CA LEU A 119 9.85 6.54 17.20
C LEU A 119 9.84 7.50 18.41
N THR A 120 10.59 7.18 19.44
CA THR A 120 10.75 8.03 20.63
C THR A 120 11.72 9.18 20.42
N ALA A 121 12.50 9.13 19.34
CA ALA A 121 13.41 10.20 18.96
C ALA A 121 12.64 11.45 18.52
N ARG A 122 13.02 12.60 19.07
CA ARG A 122 12.54 13.89 18.55
C ARG A 122 13.35 14.25 17.31
N TYR A 123 12.66 14.62 16.24
CA TYR A 123 13.31 15.25 15.11
C TYR A 123 13.75 16.68 15.49
N THR A 124 15.01 17.00 15.23
CA THR A 124 15.47 18.39 15.21
C THR A 124 14.72 19.13 14.11
N ARG A 125 14.33 20.39 14.35
CA ARG A 125 13.71 21.17 13.27
C ARG A 125 14.79 21.65 12.29
N PRO A 126 14.51 21.66 10.97
CA PRO A 126 13.24 21.29 10.32
C PRO A 126 12.96 19.78 10.34
N VAL A 127 11.70 19.42 10.56
CA VAL A 127 11.26 18.02 10.59
C VAL A 127 11.44 17.39 9.21
N PRO A 128 12.08 16.22 9.08
CA PRO A 128 12.31 15.60 7.78
C PRO A 128 11.00 15.10 7.16
N ILE A 129 11.01 14.99 5.84
CA ILE A 129 9.89 14.45 5.07
C ILE A 129 9.82 12.92 5.28
N GLY A 130 8.62 12.34 5.22
CA GLY A 130 8.37 10.91 5.41
C GLY A 130 8.07 10.50 6.86
N VAL A 131 7.98 11.46 7.79
CA VAL A 131 7.71 11.18 9.20
C VAL A 131 6.22 11.23 9.52
N SER A 132 5.80 10.45 10.51
CA SER A 132 4.43 10.50 11.02
C SER A 132 4.09 11.86 11.62
N ILE A 133 2.94 12.40 11.26
CA ILE A 133 2.35 13.63 11.80
C ILE A 133 0.89 13.38 12.14
N GLY A 134 0.30 14.19 13.02
CA GLY A 134 -1.11 14.08 13.39
C GLY A 134 -1.77 15.43 13.50
N ASN A 135 -3.10 15.42 13.51
CA ASN A 135 -3.92 16.59 13.81
C ASN A 135 -4.27 16.55 15.31
N ILE A 136 -4.24 17.70 15.98
CA ILE A 136 -4.56 17.81 17.41
C ILE A 136 -6.03 17.43 17.73
N ASN A 137 -6.91 17.50 16.74
CA ASN A 137 -8.35 17.30 16.93
C ASN A 137 -8.79 15.83 16.77
N GLU A 138 -7.92 14.96 16.29
CA GLU A 138 -8.26 13.56 16.01
C GLU A 138 -7.10 12.64 16.40
N CYS A 139 -7.42 11.46 16.92
CA CYS A 139 -6.42 10.41 17.19
C CYS A 139 -6.06 9.66 15.89
N ALA A 140 -5.65 10.40 14.86
CA ALA A 140 -5.27 9.89 13.55
C ALA A 140 -3.83 10.30 13.19
N SER A 141 -3.13 9.42 12.47
CA SER A 141 -1.77 9.66 11.99
C SER A 141 -1.73 9.69 10.47
N GLY A 142 -1.03 10.68 9.92
CA GLY A 142 -0.64 10.77 8.52
C GLY A 142 0.86 10.86 8.40
N THR A 143 1.34 11.14 7.19
CA THR A 143 2.77 11.28 6.90
C THR A 143 3.06 12.64 6.30
N LEU A 144 4.09 13.33 6.78
CA LEU A 144 4.60 14.55 6.16
C LEU A 144 5.16 14.20 4.77
N GLY A 145 4.40 14.46 3.71
CA GLY A 145 4.73 14.01 2.35
C GLY A 145 5.68 14.94 1.61
N CYS A 146 5.45 16.25 1.66
CA CYS A 146 6.41 17.26 1.18
C CYS A 146 6.02 18.65 1.69
N ALA A 147 6.98 19.59 1.67
CA ALA A 147 6.72 21.01 1.83
C ALA A 147 6.72 21.68 0.45
N ILE A 148 5.71 22.50 0.17
CA ILE A 148 5.55 23.22 -1.10
C ILE A 148 5.20 24.68 -0.83
N GLU A 149 5.50 25.56 -1.78
CA GLU A 149 5.17 26.98 -1.69
C GLU A 149 4.30 27.38 -2.88
N LYS A 150 3.23 28.13 -2.62
CA LYS A 150 2.35 28.70 -3.64
C LYS A 150 2.02 30.13 -3.25
N SER A 151 2.32 31.08 -4.14
CA SER A 151 2.04 32.51 -3.94
C SER A 151 2.59 33.06 -2.60
N GLY A 152 3.82 32.68 -2.25
CA GLY A 152 4.48 33.09 -0.99
C GLY A 152 3.93 32.42 0.27
N THR A 153 2.99 31.49 0.15
CA THR A 153 2.47 30.71 1.29
C THR A 153 3.03 29.28 1.24
N ARG A 154 3.59 28.82 2.37
CA ARG A 154 4.09 27.45 2.52
C ARG A 154 2.99 26.51 3.01
N TYR A 155 2.98 25.32 2.44
CA TYR A 155 2.06 24.25 2.76
C TYR A 155 2.79 22.93 2.89
N ILE A 156 2.13 21.96 3.50
CA ILE A 156 2.54 20.56 3.47
C ILE A 156 1.50 19.71 2.73
N LEU A 157 1.98 18.70 2.02
CA LEU A 157 1.14 17.61 1.52
C LEU A 157 1.19 16.45 2.51
N SER A 158 0.02 15.87 2.79
CA SER A 158 -0.17 14.74 3.71
C SER A 158 -1.49 14.04 3.40
N ASN A 159 -1.87 13.05 4.21
CA ASN A 159 -3.15 12.37 4.13
C ASN A 159 -4.31 13.34 4.41
N ASN A 160 -5.22 13.49 3.44
CA ASN A 160 -6.39 14.36 3.58
C ASN A 160 -7.25 13.98 4.79
N HIS A 161 -7.54 12.69 5.00
CA HIS A 161 -8.40 12.23 6.09
C HIS A 161 -7.82 12.47 7.50
N VAL A 162 -6.55 12.86 7.60
CA VAL A 162 -5.89 13.20 8.87
C VAL A 162 -5.85 14.72 9.07
N MET A 163 -5.48 15.44 8.01
CA MET A 163 -5.23 16.88 8.07
C MET A 163 -6.49 17.73 7.80
N ALA A 164 -7.42 17.25 6.98
CA ALA A 164 -8.67 17.93 6.66
C ALA A 164 -9.81 17.25 7.43
N GLN A 165 -10.35 17.97 8.41
CA GLN A 165 -11.48 17.49 9.19
C GLN A 165 -12.72 17.34 8.27
N PRO A 166 -13.35 16.16 8.20
CA PRO A 166 -14.46 15.90 7.27
C PRO A 166 -15.77 16.62 7.64
N SER A 167 -15.89 17.22 8.83
CA SER A 167 -17.10 17.94 9.26
C SER A 167 -17.24 19.35 8.66
N LEU A 168 -16.25 19.84 7.89
CA LEU A 168 -16.32 21.11 7.17
C LEU A 168 -16.57 20.97 5.66
N THR A 169 -16.78 19.75 5.16
CA THR A 169 -17.04 19.48 3.75
C THR A 169 -18.53 19.43 3.43
N GLN A 170 -19.18 20.59 3.35
CA GLN A 170 -20.35 20.75 2.49
C GLN A 170 -19.96 21.63 1.29
N LEU A 171 -19.85 20.96 0.14
CA LEU A 171 -19.86 21.50 -1.22
C LEU A 171 -18.78 22.54 -1.56
N THR A 172 -17.59 22.06 -1.93
CA THR A 172 -16.90 22.57 -3.14
C THR A 172 -16.06 21.45 -3.73
N MET A 173 -16.59 20.88 -4.81
CA MET A 173 -15.95 19.91 -5.68
C MET A 173 -14.86 20.60 -6.51
N PHE A 174 -13.79 21.08 -5.86
CA PHE A 174 -12.53 21.56 -6.48
C PHE A 174 -11.42 21.55 -5.42
N TYR A 175 -10.87 20.37 -5.10
CA TYR A 175 -9.69 20.28 -4.23
C TYR A 175 -8.51 19.72 -5.02
N PRO A 176 -7.62 20.58 -5.59
CA PRO A 176 -6.30 20.12 -5.96
C PRO A 176 -5.53 19.89 -4.65
N VAL A 177 -5.19 18.63 -4.36
CA VAL A 177 -4.25 18.17 -3.32
C VAL A 177 -4.33 18.95 -1.99
N SER A 178 -5.04 18.40 -1.01
CA SER A 178 -5.20 18.96 0.34
C SER A 178 -3.89 19.54 0.90
N MET A 179 -3.80 20.86 0.78
CA MET A 179 -2.64 21.68 1.10
C MET A 179 -2.87 22.22 2.51
N CYS A 180 -2.21 21.64 3.51
CA CYS A 180 -2.32 22.17 4.87
C CYS A 180 -1.34 23.34 5.02
N ARG A 181 -1.85 24.56 5.20
CA ARG A 181 -1.04 25.77 5.41
C ARG A 181 -0.21 25.58 6.69
N LEU A 182 1.11 25.70 6.59
CA LEU A 182 1.98 25.70 7.77
C LEU A 182 1.64 26.94 8.60
N LEU A 183 1.11 26.71 9.81
CA LEU A 183 0.98 27.76 10.82
C LEU A 183 2.38 28.27 11.17
N HIS A 184 2.81 29.33 10.49
CA HIS A 184 3.95 30.12 10.91
C HIS A 184 3.52 30.91 12.12
N ASN A 185 3.83 30.41 13.30
CA ASN A 185 4.05 31.27 14.45
C ASN A 185 5.36 30.86 15.13
N LYS A 186 6.29 31.82 15.09
CA LYS A 186 7.52 32.00 15.87
C LYS A 186 7.91 30.84 16.80
N ILE A 187 9.06 30.24 16.49
CA ILE A 187 10.10 29.95 17.48
C ILE A 187 11.36 30.64 16.97
#